data_AF-A0A2V8L196-F1
#
_entry.id   AF-A0A2V8L196-F1
#
_cell.length_a   1.000
_cell.length_b   1.000
_cell.length_c   1.000
_cell.angle_alpha   90.00
_cell.angle_beta   90.00
_cell.angle_gamma   90.00
#
_symmetry.space_group_name_H-M   'P 1'
#
loop_
_entity.id
_entity.type
_entity.pdbx_description
1 polymer ?
#
loop_
_entity_poly.entity_id
_entity_poly.type
_entity_poly.pdbx_seq_one_letter_code
_entity_poly.pdbx_strand_id
1 'polypeptide(L)'
;MRIVTYNFLRAGSLKRCGHWSRVIRSLKPDLVLAQECRPPQSSPSERFRYDQHDAFEWQSAGSRGWGSALFARYAAFVPIAIPDYDGWVVGGEIRNASWSERPYSRRKRSI
;
A
#
# COMPACT_ATOMS: atom_id res chain seq x y z
N MET A 1 9.94 12.74 0.47
CA MET A 1 9.35 11.42 0.14
C MET A 1 9.41 10.49 1.35
N ARG A 2 8.31 9.77 1.64
CA ARG A 2 8.22 8.72 2.66
C ARG A 2 7.71 7.42 2.03
N ILE A 3 8.59 6.42 2.01
CA ILE A 3 8.27 5.07 1.53
C ILE A 3 8.01 4.17 2.73
N VAL A 4 6.95 3.37 2.66
CA VAL A 4 6.60 2.38 3.67
C VAL A 4 6.47 1.02 3.02
N THR A 5 7.15 0.02 3.56
CA THR A 5 6.87 -1.39 3.27
C THR A 5 6.07 -1.95 4.43
N TYR A 6 5.05 -2.76 4.15
CA TYR A 6 4.21 -3.31 5.20
C TYR A 6 3.57 -4.65 4.79
N ASN A 7 3.83 -5.71 5.57
CA ASN A 7 3.15 -6.99 5.42
C ASN A 7 1.86 -7.01 6.27
N PHE A 8 0.73 -7.28 5.65
CA PHE A 8 -0.61 -7.25 6.25
C PHE A 8 -1.00 -8.59 6.89
N LEU A 9 -0.11 -9.59 6.88
CA LEU A 9 -0.27 -10.91 7.49
C LEU A 9 -1.54 -11.63 6.98
N ARG A 10 -1.56 -11.96 5.69
CA ARG A 10 -2.70 -12.57 4.95
C ARG A 10 -3.99 -11.76 4.99
N ALA A 11 -3.83 -10.46 4.76
CA ALA A 11 -4.85 -9.42 4.70
C ALA A 11 -5.54 -9.17 6.04
N GLY A 12 -4.87 -9.54 7.12
CA GLY A 12 -5.40 -9.47 8.47
C GLY A 12 -6.48 -10.52 8.73
N SER A 13 -6.64 -10.86 10.00
CA SER A 13 -7.88 -11.49 10.47
C SER A 13 -8.93 -10.41 10.72
N LEU A 14 -10.20 -10.78 10.92
CA LEU A 14 -11.23 -9.84 11.38
C LEU A 14 -10.81 -9.07 12.65
N LYS A 15 -9.96 -9.70 13.50
CA LYS A 15 -9.40 -9.10 14.72
C LYS A 15 -8.23 -8.13 14.45
N ARG A 16 -7.62 -8.20 13.26
CA ARG A 16 -6.49 -7.36 12.81
C ARG A 16 -6.83 -6.78 11.45
N CYS A 17 -7.90 -5.98 11.41
CA CYS A 17 -8.36 -5.28 10.21
C CYS A 17 -7.90 -3.80 10.21
N GLY A 18 -8.25 -3.04 9.18
CA GLY A 18 -7.95 -1.59 9.13
C GLY A 18 -6.47 -1.24 8.95
N HIS A 19 -5.68 -2.16 8.39
CA HIS A 19 -4.25 -1.99 8.20
C HIS A 19 -3.93 -0.80 7.26
N TRP A 20 -4.70 -0.59 6.19
CA TRP A 20 -4.49 0.55 5.31
C TRP A 20 -4.76 1.85 6.06
N SER A 21 -5.90 1.98 6.73
CA SER A 21 -6.20 3.14 7.58
C SER A 21 -5.09 3.43 8.58
N ARG A 22 -4.56 2.38 9.24
CA ARG A 22 -3.48 2.55 10.21
C ARG A 22 -2.19 3.04 9.54
N VAL A 23 -1.77 2.42 8.45
CA VAL A 23 -0.55 2.81 7.71
C VAL A 23 -0.68 4.24 7.20
N ILE A 24 -1.76 4.55 6.47
CA ILE A 24 -1.98 5.86 5.87
C ILE A 24 -2.05 6.96 6.93
N ARG A 25 -2.85 6.77 7.98
CA ARG A 25 -3.04 7.80 9.02
C ARG A 25 -1.80 8.01 9.88
N SER A 26 -1.12 6.92 10.27
CA SER A 26 -0.03 6.98 11.25
C SER A 26 1.28 7.38 10.60
N LEU A 27 1.54 6.87 9.41
CA LEU A 27 2.81 7.04 8.73
C LEU A 27 2.75 8.13 7.68
N LYS A 28 1.57 8.52 7.18
CA LYS A 28 1.40 9.51 6.09
C LYS A 28 2.39 9.24 4.94
N PRO A 29 2.40 8.02 4.37
CA PRO A 29 3.33 7.64 3.32
C PRO A 29 3.01 8.42 2.04
N ASP A 30 4.04 8.60 1.23
CA ASP A 30 3.89 8.99 -0.17
C ASP A 30 3.78 7.73 -1.05
N LEU A 31 4.51 6.66 -0.69
CA LEU A 31 4.48 5.35 -1.33
C LEU A 31 4.32 4.22 -0.29
N VAL A 32 3.43 3.26 -0.56
CA VAL A 32 3.28 2.02 0.20
C VAL A 32 3.52 0.82 -0.70
N LEU A 33 4.40 -0.07 -0.26
CA LEU A 33 4.65 -1.39 -0.82
C LEU A 33 4.04 -2.43 0.14
N ALA A 34 2.83 -2.88 -0.16
CA ALA A 34 2.06 -3.76 0.73
C ALA A 34 2.16 -5.22 0.29
N GLN A 35 2.50 -6.11 1.23
CA GLN A 35 2.51 -7.56 1.02
C GLN A 35 1.38 -8.22 1.79
N GLU A 36 0.91 -9.36 1.28
CA GLU A 36 -0.16 -10.16 1.85
C GLU A 36 -1.39 -9.32 2.22
N CYS A 37 -1.85 -8.44 1.34
CA CYS A 37 -2.92 -7.47 1.60
C CYS A 37 -4.16 -7.72 0.72
N ARG A 38 -5.31 -7.20 1.16
CA ARG A 38 -6.50 -7.00 0.33
C ARG A 38 -6.51 -5.56 -0.19
N PRO A 39 -7.14 -5.29 -1.35
CA PRO A 39 -7.55 -3.95 -1.72
C PRO A 39 -8.36 -3.29 -0.58
N PRO A 40 -8.17 -1.99 -0.30
CA PRO A 40 -8.90 -1.30 0.77
C PRO A 40 -10.42 -1.44 0.68
N GLN A 41 -10.97 -1.53 -0.53
CA GLN A 41 -12.40 -1.65 -0.81
C GLN A 41 -12.99 -3.01 -0.40
N SER A 42 -12.20 -4.09 -0.51
CA SER A 42 -12.62 -5.44 -0.17
C SER A 42 -12.12 -5.90 1.21
N SER A 43 -11.36 -5.06 1.90
CA SER A 43 -10.84 -5.35 3.23
C SER A 43 -11.89 -5.07 4.31
N PRO A 44 -12.24 -6.06 5.17
CA PRO A 44 -13.23 -5.86 6.23
C PRO A 44 -12.84 -4.71 7.17
N SER A 45 -13.83 -3.91 7.58
CA SER A 45 -13.67 -2.77 8.51
C SER A 45 -12.65 -1.71 8.07
N GLU A 46 -12.19 -1.75 6.81
CA GLU A 46 -11.26 -0.77 6.27
C GLU A 46 -12.00 0.50 5.85
N ARG A 47 -11.51 1.64 6.35
CA ARG A 47 -12.10 2.97 6.07
C ARG A 47 -11.30 3.77 5.05
N PHE A 48 -10.05 3.38 4.80
CA PHE A 48 -9.22 4.07 3.82
C PHE A 48 -9.78 3.85 2.41
N ARG A 49 -9.95 4.95 1.68
CA ARG A 49 -10.25 4.97 0.25
C ARG A 49 -9.26 5.96 -0.36
N TYR A 50 -8.53 5.51 -1.38
CA TYR A 50 -7.67 6.39 -2.17
C TYR A 50 -8.55 7.28 -3.07
N ASP A 51 -8.09 8.49 -3.37
CA ASP A 51 -8.82 9.41 -4.24
C ASP A 51 -8.37 9.33 -5.71
N GLN A 52 -8.96 10.15 -6.58
CA GLN A 52 -8.67 10.15 -8.03
C GLN A 52 -7.27 10.67 -8.39
N HIS A 53 -6.59 11.34 -7.46
CA HIS A 53 -5.23 11.85 -7.64
C HIS A 53 -4.19 10.86 -7.10
N ASP A 54 -4.62 9.84 -6.35
CA ASP A 54 -3.79 8.75 -5.91
C ASP A 54 -3.75 7.63 -6.97
N ALA A 55 -2.70 6.83 -6.94
CA ALA A 55 -2.59 5.60 -7.73
C ALA A 55 -2.59 4.37 -6.81
N PHE A 56 -3.25 3.32 -7.28
CA PHE A 56 -3.34 2.04 -6.60
C PHE A 56 -3.29 0.90 -7.62
N GLU A 57 -2.44 -0.09 -7.37
CA GLU A 57 -2.35 -1.31 -8.17
C GLU A 57 -2.29 -2.51 -7.22
N TRP A 58 -3.00 -3.59 -7.53
CA TRP A 58 -3.00 -4.80 -6.71
C TRP A 58 -3.10 -6.04 -7.57
N GLN A 59 -2.29 -7.04 -7.21
CA GLN A 59 -2.31 -8.34 -7.82
C GLN A 59 -2.58 -9.42 -6.78
N SER A 60 -3.56 -10.28 -7.08
CA SER A 60 -3.94 -11.43 -6.26
C SER A 60 -2.83 -12.47 -6.17
N ALA A 61 -2.70 -13.13 -5.02
CA ALA A 61 -1.87 -14.32 -4.84
C ALA A 61 -2.62 -15.59 -5.31
N GLY A 62 -2.74 -15.75 -6.64
CA GLY A 62 -3.54 -16.82 -7.24
C GLY A 62 -5.04 -16.66 -6.92
N SER A 63 -5.71 -17.74 -6.52
CA SER A 63 -7.12 -17.74 -6.11
C SER A 63 -7.36 -17.27 -4.67
N ARG A 64 -6.33 -16.77 -3.99
CA ARG A 64 -6.43 -16.34 -2.59
C ARG A 64 -7.07 -14.95 -2.51
N GLY A 65 -7.82 -14.70 -1.45
CA GLY A 65 -8.38 -13.37 -1.17
C GLY A 65 -7.36 -12.35 -0.64
N TRP A 66 -6.07 -12.48 -0.96
CA TRP A 66 -4.98 -11.59 -0.58
C TRP A 66 -3.90 -11.58 -1.66
N GLY A 67 -3.04 -10.57 -1.67
CA GLY A 67 -2.00 -10.39 -2.69
C GLY A 67 -1.00 -9.30 -2.34
N SER A 68 -0.43 -8.66 -3.34
CA SER A 68 0.52 -7.55 -3.19
C SER A 68 -0.04 -6.28 -3.80
N ALA A 69 0.18 -5.11 -3.17
CA ALA A 69 -0.29 -3.82 -3.67
C ALA A 69 0.80 -2.75 -3.65
N LEU A 70 0.64 -1.82 -4.58
CA LEU A 70 1.27 -0.51 -4.58
C LEU A 70 0.19 0.54 -4.31
N PHE A 71 0.51 1.51 -3.44
CA PHE A 71 -0.26 2.74 -3.29
C PHE A 71 0.69 3.93 -3.38
N ALA A 72 0.36 4.91 -4.20
CA ALA A 72 1.12 6.14 -4.34
C ALA A 72 0.17 7.34 -4.21
N ARG A 73 0.49 8.27 -3.32
CA ARG A 73 -0.32 9.47 -3.12
C ARG A 73 -0.04 10.48 -4.25
N TYR A 74 -1.02 11.25 -4.76
CA TYR A 74 -0.76 12.36 -5.71
C TYR A 74 0.24 11.99 -6.83
N ALA A 75 0.01 10.86 -7.47
CA ALA A 75 0.90 10.25 -8.45
C ALA A 75 0.09 9.35 -9.40
N ALA A 76 0.69 8.97 -10.53
CA ALA A 76 0.17 7.98 -11.45
C ALA A 76 1.06 6.72 -11.45
N PHE A 77 0.46 5.55 -11.64
CA PHE A 77 1.19 4.32 -11.94
C PHE A 77 1.08 3.97 -13.42
N VAL A 78 2.21 3.61 -14.01
CA VAL A 78 2.26 2.85 -15.25
C VAL A 78 2.70 1.44 -14.89
N PRO A 79 1.84 0.43 -15.03
CA PRO A 79 2.21 -0.96 -14.74
C PRO A 79 3.46 -1.35 -15.54
N ILE A 80 4.42 -2.03 -14.89
CA ILE A 80 5.55 -2.64 -15.59
C ILE A 80 5.24 -4.11 -15.82
N ALA A 81 5.57 -4.60 -17.02
CA ALA A 81 5.56 -6.03 -17.28
C ALA A 81 6.61 -6.68 -16.39
N ILE A 82 6.18 -7.61 -15.54
CA ILE A 82 7.08 -8.43 -14.74
C ILE A 82 7.26 -9.74 -15.52
N PRO A 83 8.52 -10.18 -15.79
CA PRO A 83 8.77 -11.48 -16.45
C PRO A 83 8.23 -12.63 -15.59
N ASP A 84 8.26 -13.87 -16.07
CA ASP A 84 7.83 -15.00 -15.26
C ASP A 84 8.73 -15.15 -14.02
N TYR A 85 8.11 -15.21 -12.82
CA TYR A 85 8.79 -15.45 -11.55
C TYR A 85 7.91 -16.28 -10.62
N ASP A 86 8.55 -17.05 -9.74
CA ASP A 86 7.87 -17.74 -8.65
C ASP A 86 7.49 -16.74 -7.55
N GLY A 87 6.24 -16.27 -7.57
CA GLY A 87 5.70 -15.40 -6.53
C GLY A 87 4.46 -14.60 -6.94
N TRP A 88 4.10 -13.64 -6.09
CA TRP A 88 2.98 -12.70 -6.34
C TRP A 88 3.44 -11.27 -6.05
N VAL A 89 3.97 -10.64 -7.08
CA VAL A 89 4.57 -9.30 -7.13
C VAL A 89 3.75 -8.42 -8.06
N VAL A 90 3.62 -7.16 -7.68
CA VAL A 90 3.05 -6.10 -8.49
C VAL A 90 4.13 -5.04 -8.69
N GLY A 91 4.17 -4.44 -9.87
CA GLY A 91 5.22 -3.50 -10.26
C GLY A 91 4.62 -2.33 -11.04
N GLY A 92 5.21 -1.15 -10.87
CA GLY A 92 4.82 0.02 -11.63
C GLY A 92 5.89 1.10 -11.60
N GLU A 93 5.93 1.88 -12.66
CA GLU A 93 6.65 3.15 -12.73
C GLU A 93 5.77 4.25 -12.13
N ILE A 94 6.34 5.08 -11.26
CA ILE A 94 5.66 6.26 -10.71
C ILE A 94 5.88 7.42 -11.65
N ARG A 95 4.79 8.07 -12.07
CA ARG A 95 4.82 9.30 -12.88
C ARG A 95 4.08 10.44 -12.19
N ASN A 96 4.47 11.67 -12.54
CA ASN A 96 3.79 12.91 -12.11
C ASN A 96 3.64 13.04 -10.58
N ALA A 97 4.58 12.50 -9.81
CA ALA A 97 4.53 12.56 -8.36
C ALA A 97 4.80 13.98 -7.86
N SER A 98 3.86 14.53 -7.07
CA SER A 98 4.00 15.85 -6.43
C SER A 98 4.57 15.75 -5.02
N TRP A 99 5.58 14.90 -4.81
CA TRP A 99 6.12 14.61 -3.49
C TRP A 99 7.24 15.57 -3.11
N SER A 100 7.08 16.25 -1.97
CA SER A 100 8.15 17.04 -1.38
C SER A 100 9.00 16.22 -0.40
N GLU A 101 10.24 16.67 -0.19
CA GLU A 101 11.01 16.21 0.95
C GLU A 101 10.29 16.58 2.25
N ARG A 102 10.29 15.64 3.20
CA ARG A 102 9.69 15.84 4.51
C ARG A 102 10.77 15.53 5.55
N PRO A 103 11.00 16.43 6.53
CA PRO A 103 11.91 16.14 7.64
C PRO A 103 11.50 14.84 8.32
N TYR A 104 12.48 13.96 8.58
CA TYR A 104 12.25 12.75 9.35
C TYR A 104 12.01 13.13 10.82
N SER A 105 10.74 13.20 11.24
CA SER A 105 10.38 13.39 12.64
C SER A 105 10.22 12.03 13.32
N ARG A 106 11.15 11.67 14.22
CA ARG A 106 10.93 10.57 15.17
C ARG A 106 9.77 10.95 16.07
N ARG A 107 8.66 10.20 16.02
CA ARG A 107 7.72 10.20 17.14
C ARG A 107 8.42 9.53 18.32
N LYS A 108 8.68 10.28 19.40
CA LYS A 108 9.01 9.67 20.69
C LYS A 108 7.84 8.75 21.05
N ARG A 109 8.12 7.46 21.27
CA ARG A 109 7.16 6.59 21.93
C ARG A 109 7.14 7.04 23.38
N SER A 110 6.04 7.64 23.82
CA SER A 110 5.76 7.72 25.26
C SER A 110 5.55 6.27 25.71
N ILE A 111 6.44 5.82 26.59
CA ILE A 111 6.35 4.53 27.29
C ILE A 111 5.29 4.68 28.38
#